data_AF-A0A7K4IP60-F1
#
_entry.id   AF-A0A7K4IP60-F1
#
_cell.length_a   1.000
_cell.length_b   1.000
_cell.length_c   1.000
_cell.angle_alpha   90.00
_cell.angle_beta   90.00
_cell.angle_gamma   90.00
#
_symmetry.space_group_name_H-M   'P 1'
#
loop_
_entity.id
_entity.type
_entity.pdbx_description
1 polymer ?
#
loop_
_entity_poly.entity_id
_entity_poly.type
_entity_poly.pdbx_seq_one_letter_code
_entity_poly.pdbx_strand_id
1 'polypeptide(L)'
;MFGLGWPELVLILAIVLLIFGGSRLKDLAKGIGESVREFKKASSEPSPKEKEEEESVIEAAKKMGIRTEGKTVKQILREMSETKS
;
A
#
# COMPACT_ATOMS: atom_id res chain seq x y z
N MET A 1 40.67 5.84 -10.98
CA MET A 1 40.42 7.18 -11.55
C MET A 1 39.22 7.04 -12.49
N PHE A 2 38.28 7.99 -12.46
CA PHE A 2 36.87 7.89 -12.92
C PHE A 2 35.89 7.30 -11.88
N GLY A 3 35.63 8.08 -10.83
CA GLY A 3 34.36 7.98 -10.11
C GLY A 3 33.36 8.90 -10.79
N LEU A 4 32.17 8.40 -11.12
CA LEU A 4 31.05 9.26 -11.51
C LEU A 4 30.71 10.15 -10.31
N GLY A 5 31.19 11.38 -10.34
CA GLY A 5 30.88 12.37 -9.33
C GLY A 5 29.49 12.97 -9.58
N TRP A 6 29.05 13.74 -8.59
CA TRP A 6 27.88 14.60 -8.74
C TRP A 6 27.92 15.49 -10.00
N PRO A 7 29.06 16.11 -10.38
CA PRO A 7 29.13 16.93 -11.59
C PRO A 7 28.85 16.15 -12.88
N GLU A 8 29.40 14.95 -13.03
CA GLU A 8 29.22 14.10 -14.21
C GLU A 8 27.76 13.63 -14.35
N LEU A 9 27.10 13.28 -13.24
CA LEU A 9 25.68 12.92 -13.25
C LEU A 9 24.79 14.09 -13.66
N VAL A 10 25.07 15.31 -13.18
CA VAL A 10 24.32 16.51 -13.58
C VAL A 10 24.53 16.83 -15.06
N LEU A 11 25.75 16.65 -15.59
CA LEU A 11 26.02 16.86 -17.00
C LEU A 11 25.26 15.87 -17.88
N ILE A 12 25.25 14.58 -17.52
CA ILE A 12 24.48 13.54 -18.22
C ILE A 12 22.98 13.87 -18.16
N LEU A 13 22.47 14.25 -16.99
CA LEU A 13 21.07 14.64 -16.81
C LEU A 13 20.71 15.85 -17.68
N ALA A 14 21.60 16.85 -17.78
CA ALA A 14 21.40 18.01 -18.64
C ALA A 14 21.30 17.62 -20.12
N ILE A 15 22.16 16.71 -20.61
CA ILE A 15 22.10 16.20 -21.99
C ILE A 15 20.78 15.45 -22.25
N VAL A 16 20.37 14.58 -21.33
CA VAL A 16 19.08 13.87 -21.41
C VAL A 16 17.92 14.88 -21.44
N LEU A 17 17.96 15.91 -20.58
CA LEU A 17 16.95 16.97 -20.57
C LEU A 17 16.94 17.82 -21.85
N LEU A 18 18.08 18.00 -22.54
CA LEU A 18 18.11 18.68 -23.83
C LEU A 18 17.45 17.85 -24.95
N ILE A 19 17.68 16.53 -24.96
CA ILE A 19 17.13 15.62 -25.98
C ILE A 19 15.63 15.41 -25.75
N PHE A 20 15.23 15.09 -24.51
CA PHE A 20 13.85 14.77 -24.17
C PHE A 20 13.02 16.02 -23.83
N GLY A 21 13.66 17.11 -23.42
CA GLY A 21 12.99 18.29 -22.86
C GLY A 21 12.50 18.06 -21.43
N GLY A 22 12.41 19.14 -20.65
CA GLY A 22 11.84 19.08 -19.29
C GLY A 22 10.38 18.63 -19.26
N SER A 23 9.60 18.90 -20.31
CA SER A 23 8.18 18.54 -20.37
C SER A 23 7.97 17.02 -20.42
N ARG A 24 8.71 16.29 -21.28
CA ARG A 24 8.58 14.83 -21.38
C ARG A 24 8.92 14.12 -20.08
N LEU A 25 9.99 14.56 -19.40
CA LEU A 25 10.37 13.99 -18.11
C LEU A 25 9.29 14.23 -17.04
N LYS A 26 8.67 15.43 -17.04
CA LYS A 26 7.56 15.75 -16.13
C LYS A 26 6.32 14.90 -16.41
N ASP A 27 5.99 14.66 -17.68
CA ASP A 27 4.84 13.83 -18.06
C ASP A 27 5.06 12.36 -17.65
N LEU A 28 6.27 11.83 -17.88
CA LEU A 28 6.65 10.48 -17.43
C LEU A 28 6.62 10.36 -15.90
N ALA A 29 7.18 11.33 -15.19
CA ALA A 29 7.17 11.33 -13.73
C ALA A 29 5.75 11.38 -13.15
N LYS A 30 4.84 12.15 -13.77
CA LYS A 30 3.43 12.18 -13.40
C LYS A 30 2.78 10.81 -13.59
N GLY A 31 2.93 10.19 -14.76
CA GLY A 31 2.33 8.88 -15.05
C GLY A 31 2.85 7.76 -14.12
N ILE A 32 4.15 7.75 -13.83
CA ILE A 32 4.74 6.81 -12.87
C ILE A 32 4.22 7.10 -11.46
N GLY A 33 4.14 8.37 -11.04
CA GLY A 33 3.66 8.76 -9.72
C GLY A 33 2.20 8.37 -9.47
N GLU A 34 1.35 8.55 -10.46
CA GLU A 34 -0.05 8.11 -10.42
C GLU A 34 -0.15 6.58 -10.32
N SER A 35 0.60 5.86 -11.15
CA SER A 35 0.63 4.38 -11.13
C SER A 35 1.09 3.83 -9.78
N VAL A 36 2.15 4.41 -9.19
CA VAL A 36 2.65 4.01 -7.86
C VAL A 36 1.63 4.32 -6.77
N ARG A 37 0.94 5.46 -6.87
CA ARG A 37 -0.11 5.85 -5.91
C ARG A 37 -1.29 4.88 -5.96
N GLU A 38 -1.76 4.53 -7.15
CA GLU A 38 -2.84 3.56 -7.33
C GLU A 38 -2.43 2.17 -6.85
N PHE A 39 -1.21 1.73 -7.18
CA PHE A 39 -0.67 0.46 -6.70
C PHE A 39 -0.62 0.39 -5.17
N LYS A 40 -0.13 1.46 -4.52
CA LYS A 40 -0.09 1.52 -3.06
C LYS A 40 -1.49 1.47 -2.45
N LYS A 41 -2.46 2.16 -3.06
CA LYS A 41 -3.86 2.17 -2.61
C LYS A 41 -4.47 0.77 -2.73
N ALA A 42 -4.33 0.13 -3.89
CA ALA A 42 -4.81 -1.22 -4.13
C ALA A 42 -4.16 -2.25 -3.18
N SER A 43 -2.88 -2.07 -2.85
CA SER A 43 -2.19 -2.93 -1.89
C SER A 43 -2.56 -2.68 -0.42
N SER A 44 -3.20 -1.55 -0.11
CA SER A 44 -3.57 -1.19 1.28
C SER A 44 -5.07 -1.33 1.55
N GLU A 45 -5.91 -1.42 0.52
CA GLU A 45 -7.33 -1.70 0.68
C GLU A 45 -7.54 -3.20 0.93
N PRO A 46 -8.24 -3.58 2.03
CA PRO A 46 -8.53 -4.99 2.28
C PRO A 46 -9.38 -5.52 1.12
N SER A 47 -9.01 -6.71 0.65
CA SER A 47 -9.68 -7.38 -0.46
C SER A 47 -11.16 -7.61 -0.12
N PRO A 48 -12.05 -7.73 -1.13
CA PRO A 48 -13.46 -8.03 -0.88
C PRO A 48 -13.66 -9.29 -0.02
N LYS A 49 -12.79 -10.29 -0.19
CA LYS A 49 -12.77 -11.51 0.64
C LYS A 49 -12.41 -11.24 2.10
N GLU A 50 -11.41 -10.40 2.36
CA GLU A 50 -11.04 -10.03 3.73
C GLU A 50 -12.15 -9.25 4.42
N LYS A 51 -12.87 -8.38 3.71
CA LYS A 51 -14.03 -7.66 4.26
C LYS A 51 -15.20 -8.60 4.60
N GLU A 52 -15.50 -9.56 3.72
CA GLU A 52 -16.51 -10.59 3.97
C GLU A 52 -16.14 -11.48 5.17
N GLU A 53 -14.87 -11.91 5.27
CA GLU A 53 -14.39 -12.66 6.42
C GLU A 53 -14.49 -11.83 7.71
N GLU A 54 -14.11 -10.56 7.68
CA GLU A 54 -14.18 -9.64 8.82
C GLU A 54 -15.62 -9.48 9.34
N GLU A 55 -16.59 -9.28 8.44
CA GLU A 55 -18.01 -9.20 8.78
C GLU A 55 -18.55 -10.54 9.35
N SER A 56 -18.17 -11.67 8.75
CA SER A 56 -18.60 -12.99 9.23
C SER A 56 -18.08 -13.33 10.63
N VAL A 57 -16.84 -12.92 10.94
CA VAL A 57 -16.22 -13.11 12.25
C VAL A 57 -16.89 -12.23 13.29
N ILE A 58 -17.22 -10.99 12.94
CA ILE A 58 -17.95 -10.06 13.82
C ILE A 58 -19.36 -10.59 14.09
N GLU A 59 -20.05 -11.12 13.08
CA GLU A 59 -21.40 -11.68 13.24
C GLU A 59 -21.39 -12.95 14.11
N ALA A 60 -20.41 -13.83 13.91
CA ALA A 60 -20.22 -15.02 14.75
C ALA A 60 -19.93 -14.63 16.21
N ALA A 61 -19.11 -13.61 16.45
CA ALA A 61 -18.78 -13.12 17.79
C ALA A 61 -19.99 -12.55 18.50
N LYS A 62 -20.81 -11.78 17.77
CA LYS A 62 -22.05 -11.21 18.28
C LYS A 62 -23.06 -12.30 18.66
N LYS A 63 -23.19 -13.36 17.84
CA LYS A 63 -24.04 -14.53 18.14
C LYS A 63 -23.55 -15.31 19.36
N MET A 64 -22.24 -15.33 19.61
CA MET A 64 -21.64 -15.94 20.80
C MET A 64 -21.67 -15.03 22.05
N GLY A 65 -22.28 -13.84 21.98
CA GLY A 65 -22.37 -12.90 23.10
C GLY A 65 -21.05 -12.17 23.41
N ILE A 66 -20.06 -12.24 22.52
CA ILE A 66 -18.77 -11.58 22.65
C ILE A 66 -18.94 -10.09 22.27
N ARG A 67 -18.45 -9.18 23.13
CA ARG A 67 -18.41 -7.74 22.82
C ARG A 67 -17.40 -7.47 21.71
N THR A 68 -17.90 -7.05 20.56
CA THR A 68 -17.09 -6.69 19.38
C THR A 68 -16.70 -5.20 19.36
N GLU A 69 -17.34 -4.36 20.18
CA GLU A 69 -17.04 -2.93 20.26
C GLU A 69 -15.68 -2.68 20.91
N GLY A 70 -14.79 -2.01 20.17
CA GLY A 70 -13.46 -1.62 20.64
C GLY A 70 -12.37 -2.69 20.53
N LYS A 71 -12.67 -3.88 19.95
CA LYS A 71 -11.69 -4.96 19.74
C LYS A 71 -11.37 -5.13 18.25
N THR A 72 -10.11 -5.40 17.93
CA THR A 72 -9.73 -5.76 16.55
C THR A 72 -10.14 -7.19 16.22
N VAL A 73 -10.34 -7.49 14.95
CA VAL A 73 -10.76 -8.82 14.48
C VAL A 73 -9.79 -9.92 14.90
N LYS A 74 -8.48 -9.63 14.96
CA LYS A 74 -7.47 -10.55 15.53
C LYS A 74 -7.71 -10.85 17.01
N GLN A 75 -8.18 -9.90 17.82
CA GLN A 75 -8.49 -10.12 19.23
C GLN A 75 -9.76 -10.94 19.41
N ILE A 76 -10.77 -10.69 18.58
CA ILE A 76 -12.03 -11.44 18.58
C ILE A 76 -11.77 -12.91 18.21
N LEU A 77 -10.97 -13.15 17.15
CA LEU A 77 -10.57 -14.51 16.73
C LEU A 77 -9.79 -15.25 17.82
N ARG A 78 -8.91 -14.55 18.55
CA ARG A 78 -8.14 -15.14 19.65
C ARG A 78 -9.03 -15.56 20.82
N GLU A 79 -9.97 -14.70 21.23
CA GLU A 79 -10.93 -15.01 22.31
C GLU A 79 -11.89 -16.15 21.94
N MET A 80 -12.32 -16.22 20.67
CA MET A 80 -13.10 -17.35 20.15
C MET A 80 -12.32 -18.67 20.23
N SER A 81 -11.01 -18.64 19.94
CA SER A 81 -10.15 -19.83 20.00
C SER A 81 -9.89 -20.29 21.44
N GLU A 82 -9.73 -19.34 22.37
CA GLU A 82 -9.51 -19.62 23.79
C GLU A 82 -10.79 -20.10 24.51
N THR A 83 -11.98 -19.70 24.05
CA THR A 83 -13.26 -20.16 24.61
C THR A 83 -13.61 -21.60 24.18
N LYS A 84 -12.98 -22.10 23.12
CA LYS A 84 -13.30 -23.42 22.53
C LYS A 84 -12.32 -24.52 22.95
N SER A 85 -11.32 -24.21 23.79
CA SER A 85 -10.33 -25.16 24.31
C SER A 85 -10.45 -25.30 25.83
#